data_AF-A0A2I0UUF9-F1
#
_entry.id   AF-A0A2I0UUF9-F1
#
_cell.length_a   1.000
_cell.length_b   1.000
_cell.length_c   1.000
_cell.angle_alpha   90.00
_cell.angle_beta   90.00
_cell.angle_gamma   90.00
#
_symmetry.space_group_name_H-M   'P 1'
#
loop_
_entity.id
_entity.type
_entity.pdbx_description
1 polymer ?
#
loop_
_entity_poly.entity_id
_entity_poly.type
_entity_poly.pdbx_seq_one_letter_code
_entity_poly.pdbx_strand_id
1 'polypeptide(L)'
;MEQILLETLLRHMQNEKVICNSQHGFTKGKSRLTHLVTFYDRVTELVDKGTAADVIYLDLLKAFDTVLHNILVSKSERHRLDGWTTWWIRNCIDNCTQRVAVNNSTSKWKPVMIGISQGLVLGLLLFNIFVSDMDSGM
;
A
#
# COMPACT_ATOMS: atom_id res chain seq x y z
N MET A 1 -12.03 -16.82 -1.00
CA MET A 1 -11.88 -16.22 0.35
C MET A 1 -11.21 -14.85 0.26
N GLU A 2 -10.02 -14.73 -0.34
CA GLU A 2 -9.34 -13.43 -0.50
C GLU A 2 -10.16 -12.37 -1.25
N GLN A 3 -10.91 -12.74 -2.30
CA GLN A 3 -11.78 -11.79 -3.03
C GLN A 3 -12.90 -11.22 -2.15
N ILE A 4 -13.50 -12.03 -1.27
CA ILE A 4 -14.56 -11.56 -0.36
C ILE A 4 -13.97 -10.61 0.68
N LEU A 5 -12.76 -10.92 1.17
CA LEU A 5 -12.03 -10.05 2.09
C LEU A 5 -11.64 -8.74 1.40
N LEU A 6 -11.19 -8.81 0.15
CA LEU A 6 -10.87 -7.65 -0.68
C LEU A 6 -12.06 -6.72 -0.85
N GLU A 7 -13.24 -7.25 -1.19
CA GLU A 7 -14.46 -6.45 -1.30
C GLU A 7 -14.86 -5.80 0.02
N THR A 8 -14.74 -6.55 1.13
CA THR A 8 -15.03 -6.05 2.47
C THR A 8 -14.08 -4.93 2.86
N LEU A 9 -12.78 -5.11 2.62
CA LEU A 9 -11.74 -4.12 2.89
C LEU A 9 -11.90 -2.88 2.01
N LEU A 10 -12.16 -3.03 0.71
CA LEU A 10 -12.39 -1.90 -0.19
C LEU A 10 -13.58 -1.06 0.26
N ARG A 11 -14.67 -1.70 0.67
CA ARG A 11 -15.85 -1.01 1.21
C ARG A 11 -15.52 -0.27 2.51
N HIS A 12 -14.77 -0.90 3.42
CA HIS A 12 -14.32 -0.26 4.65
C HIS A 12 -13.43 0.96 4.38
N MET A 13 -12.46 0.82 3.49
CA MET A 13 -11.53 1.89 3.12
C MET A 13 -12.22 3.07 2.44
N GLN A 14 -13.31 2.83 1.70
CA GLN A 14 -14.16 3.89 1.15
C GLN A 14 -14.95 4.64 2.22
N ASN A 15 -15.49 3.92 3.21
CA ASN A 15 -16.32 4.51 4.27
C ASN A 15 -15.51 5.32 5.28
N GLU A 16 -14.37 4.78 5.71
CA GLU A 16 -13.53 5.38 6.76
C GLU A 16 -12.47 6.35 6.21
N LYS A 17 -12.47 6.63 4.89
CA LYS A 17 -11.49 7.48 4.21
C LYS A 17 -10.03 7.12 4.54
N VAL A 18 -9.75 5.82 4.63
CA VAL A 18 -8.41 5.29 4.95
C VAL A 18 -7.37 5.71 3.91
N ILE A 19 -7.78 5.81 2.64
CA ILE A 19 -6.92 6.23 1.52
C ILE A 19 -7.10 7.73 1.28
N CYS A 20 -6.01 8.48 1.31
CA CYS A 20 -6.01 9.90 0.98
C CYS A 20 -6.47 10.17 -0.46
N ASN A 21 -7.08 11.33 -0.69
CA ASN A 21 -7.56 11.70 -2.02
C ASN A 21 -6.42 11.90 -3.04
N SER A 22 -5.24 12.31 -2.57
CA SER A 22 -3.98 12.39 -3.33
C SER A 22 -3.45 11.03 -3.77
N GLN A 23 -3.74 9.95 -3.03
CA GLN A 23 -3.27 8.61 -3.37
C GLN A 23 -4.07 8.02 -4.54
N HIS A 24 -3.36 7.80 -5.65
CA HIS A 24 -3.94 7.33 -6.91
C HIS A 24 -3.61 5.85 -7.23
N GLY A 25 -2.49 5.35 -6.69
CA GLY A 25 -2.09 3.96 -6.87
C GLY A 25 -3.14 2.99 -6.33
N PHE A 26 -3.45 1.96 -7.12
CA PHE A 26 -4.31 0.83 -6.72
C PHE A 26 -5.65 1.23 -6.08
N THR A 27 -6.19 2.39 -6.47
CA THR A 27 -7.42 2.95 -5.90
C THR A 27 -8.52 2.95 -6.94
N LYS A 28 -9.69 2.40 -6.57
CA LYS A 28 -10.85 2.31 -7.49
C LYS A 28 -11.25 3.70 -7.98
N GLY A 29 -11.40 3.85 -9.30
CA GLY A 29 -11.81 5.11 -9.93
C GLY A 29 -10.69 6.14 -10.12
N LYS A 30 -9.45 5.81 -9.73
CA LYS A 30 -8.27 6.65 -9.98
C LYS A 30 -7.31 5.95 -10.94
N SER A 31 -6.60 6.74 -11.73
CA SER A 31 -5.61 6.24 -12.68
C SER A 31 -4.36 7.12 -12.70
N ARG A 32 -3.33 6.68 -13.43
CA ARG A 32 -2.16 7.51 -13.70
C ARG A 32 -2.54 8.83 -14.38
N LEU A 33 -3.56 8.80 -15.25
CA LEU A 33 -4.02 10.00 -15.95
C LEU A 33 -4.69 10.98 -14.99
N THR A 34 -5.57 10.52 -14.11
CA THR A 34 -6.22 11.42 -13.14
C THR A 34 -5.20 12.04 -12.20
N HIS A 35 -4.18 11.27 -11.77
CA HIS A 35 -3.07 11.80 -10.98
C HIS A 35 -2.34 12.93 -11.71
N LEU A 36 -1.98 12.70 -12.98
CA LEU A 36 -1.28 13.67 -13.81
C LEU A 36 -2.09 14.95 -14.00
N VAL A 37 -3.40 14.82 -14.25
CA VAL A 37 -4.32 15.95 -14.38
C VAL A 37 -4.37 16.75 -13.08
N THR A 38 -4.59 16.10 -11.92
CA THR A 38 -4.63 16.79 -10.62
C THR A 38 -3.31 17.47 -10.26
N PHE A 39 -2.19 16.90 -10.70
CA PHE A 39 -0.87 17.49 -10.51
C PHE A 39 -0.68 18.75 -11.37
N TYR A 40 -0.97 18.68 -12.67
CA TYR A 40 -0.83 19.84 -13.56
C TYR A 40 -1.77 20.97 -13.19
N ASP A 41 -2.99 20.66 -12.75
CA ASP A 41 -3.95 21.65 -12.29
C ASP A 41 -3.36 22.47 -11.12
N ARG A 42 -2.80 21.78 -10.12
CA ARG A 42 -2.14 22.42 -8.96
C ARG A 42 -0.90 23.23 -9.35
N VAL A 43 -0.07 22.72 -10.26
CA VAL A 43 1.12 23.46 -10.73
C VAL A 43 0.72 24.70 -11.53
N THR A 44 -0.29 24.58 -12.40
CA THR A 44 -0.79 25.71 -13.21
C THR A 44 -1.37 26.80 -12.32
N GLU A 45 -2.13 26.45 -11.28
CA GLU A 45 -2.66 27.41 -10.31
C GLU A 45 -1.55 28.20 -9.60
N LEU A 46 -0.43 27.55 -9.25
CA LEU A 46 0.73 28.23 -8.65
C LEU A 46 1.41 29.17 -9.65
N VAL A 47 1.58 28.73 -10.89
CA VAL A 47 2.18 29.53 -11.97
C VAL A 47 1.33 30.76 -12.29
N ASP A 48 0.00 30.62 -12.36
CA ASP A 48 -0.93 31.72 -12.60
C ASP A 48 -0.88 32.77 -11.49
N LYS A 49 -0.57 32.35 -10.26
CA LYS A 49 -0.35 33.24 -9.11
C LYS A 49 1.06 33.85 -9.08
N GLY A 50 1.92 33.56 -10.07
CA GLY A 50 3.31 33.98 -10.08
C GLY A 50 4.16 33.36 -8.97
N THR A 51 3.72 32.24 -8.39
CA THR A 51 4.42 31.53 -7.30
C THR A 51 5.33 30.46 -7.90
N ALA A 52 6.58 30.40 -7.46
CA ALA A 52 7.50 29.35 -7.87
C ALA A 52 7.00 27.97 -7.40
N ALA A 53 7.12 26.96 -8.27
CA ALA A 53 6.73 25.60 -7.98
C ALA A 53 7.94 24.66 -8.16
N ASP A 54 8.34 24.01 -7.07
CA ASP A 54 9.37 22.98 -7.05
C ASP A 54 8.74 21.62 -6.78
N VAL A 55 9.21 20.57 -7.47
CA VAL A 55 8.63 19.23 -7.40
C VAL A 55 9.71 18.22 -7.07
N ILE A 56 9.47 17.42 -6.02
CA ILE A 56 10.35 16.34 -5.58
C ILE A 56 9.70 15.02 -5.94
N TYR A 57 10.37 14.22 -6.78
CA TYR A 57 9.96 12.85 -7.07
C TYR A 57 10.72 11.88 -6.17
N LEU A 58 9.96 11.03 -5.46
CA LEU A 58 10.49 9.98 -4.60
C LEU A 58 10.13 8.62 -5.18
N ASP A 59 11.09 7.70 -5.21
CA ASP A 59 10.89 6.31 -5.58
C ASP A 59 11.42 5.39 -4.47
N LEU A 60 10.62 4.39 -4.11
CA LEU A 60 10.94 3.46 -3.03
C LEU A 60 11.58 2.21 -3.60
N LEU A 61 12.85 1.99 -3.29
CA LEU A 61 13.56 0.78 -3.69
C LEU A 61 12.87 -0.46 -3.10
N LYS A 62 12.47 -1.39 -3.98
CA LYS A 62 11.82 -2.66 -3.59
C LYS A 62 10.63 -2.45 -2.63
N ALA A 63 9.78 -1.47 -2.92
CA ALA A 63 8.71 -1.01 -2.04
C ALA A 63 7.86 -2.13 -1.39
N PHE A 64 7.52 -3.18 -2.14
CA PHE A 64 6.77 -4.32 -1.63
C PHE A 64 7.61 -5.26 -0.75
N ASP A 65 8.91 -5.41 -1.01
CA ASP A 65 9.80 -6.29 -0.24
C ASP A 65 10.25 -5.64 1.08
N THR A 66 10.09 -4.33 1.22
CA THR A 66 10.56 -3.55 2.38
C THR A 66 9.46 -3.19 3.39
N VAL A 67 8.25 -3.70 3.22
CA VAL A 67 7.12 -3.41 4.12
C VAL A 67 7.34 -4.03 5.51
N LEU A 68 7.38 -3.21 6.55
CA LEU A 68 7.52 -3.69 7.93
C LEU A 68 6.18 -4.22 8.45
N HIS A 69 6.13 -5.51 8.84
CA HIS A 69 4.90 -6.19 9.25
C HIS A 69 4.25 -5.56 10.48
N ASN A 70 5.04 -5.20 11.49
CA ASN A 70 4.56 -4.55 12.71
C ASN A 70 3.89 -3.19 12.42
N ILE A 71 4.46 -2.39 11.52
CA ILE A 71 3.90 -1.10 11.11
C ILE A 71 2.61 -1.31 10.33
N LEU A 72 2.60 -2.27 9.38
CA LEU A 72 1.41 -2.59 8.60
C LEU A 72 0.25 -3.02 9.52
N VAL A 73 0.49 -3.92 10.47
CA VAL A 73 -0.53 -4.39 11.42
C VAL A 73 -1.02 -3.26 12.32
N SER A 74 -0.11 -2.43 12.85
CA SER A 74 -0.48 -1.29 13.68
C SER A 74 -1.34 -0.27 12.92
N LYS A 75 -1.04 -0.02 11.64
CA LYS A 75 -1.87 0.85 10.78
C LYS A 75 -3.23 0.22 10.50
N SER A 76 -3.28 -1.08 10.22
CA SER A 76 -4.53 -1.83 10.06
C SER A 76 -5.44 -1.72 11.29
N GLU A 77 -4.87 -1.85 12.49
CA GLU A 77 -5.61 -1.70 13.76
C GLU A 77 -6.10 -0.25 13.97
N ARG A 78 -5.27 0.75 13.65
CA ARG A 78 -5.63 2.18 13.76
C ARG A 78 -6.79 2.56 12.84
N HIS A 79 -6.87 1.95 11.66
CA HIS A 79 -7.95 2.17 10.69
C HIS A 79 -9.24 1.40 11.01
N ARG A 80 -9.35 0.85 12.23
CA ARG A 80 -10.57 0.19 12.76
C ARG A 80 -11.07 -0.96 11.89
N LEU A 81 -10.15 -1.69 11.25
CA LEU A 81 -10.49 -2.96 10.63
C LEU A 81 -11.03 -3.92 11.68
N ASP A 82 -12.01 -4.74 11.31
CA ASP A 82 -12.56 -5.72 12.23
C ASP A 82 -11.45 -6.70 12.69
N GLY A 83 -11.63 -7.26 13.89
CA GLY A 83 -10.60 -8.13 14.50
C GLY A 83 -10.29 -9.37 13.67
N TRP A 84 -11.27 -9.89 12.90
CA TRP A 84 -11.06 -11.03 12.03
C TRP A 84 -10.19 -10.67 10.82
N THR A 85 -10.46 -9.54 10.17
CA THR A 85 -9.64 -9.02 9.07
C THR A 85 -8.22 -8.73 9.53
N THR A 86 -8.04 -8.08 10.68
CA THR A 86 -6.71 -7.81 11.25
C THR A 86 -5.95 -9.10 11.57
N TRP A 87 -6.64 -10.08 12.16
CA TRP A 87 -6.07 -11.41 12.43
C TRP A 87 -5.66 -12.12 11.14
N TRP A 88 -6.47 -12.04 10.09
CA TRP A 88 -6.14 -12.63 8.79
C TRP A 88 -4.91 -11.98 8.18
N ILE A 89 -4.85 -10.63 8.17
CA ILE A 89 -3.68 -9.87 7.66
C ILE A 89 -2.41 -10.30 8.39
N ARG A 90 -2.47 -10.36 9.72
CA ARG A 90 -1.34 -10.82 10.56
C ARG A 90 -0.88 -12.22 10.16
N ASN A 91 -1.80 -13.18 10.04
CA ASN A 91 -1.44 -14.55 9.65
C ASN A 91 -0.88 -14.64 8.23
N CYS A 92 -1.36 -13.79 7.31
CA CYS A 92 -0.87 -13.78 5.94
C CYS A 92 0.55 -13.27 5.82
N ILE A 93 1.00 -12.35 6.68
CA ILE A 93 2.35 -11.81 6.63
C ILE A 93 3.32 -12.53 7.58
N ASP A 94 2.88 -12.90 8.80
CA ASP A 94 3.76 -13.49 9.83
C ASP A 94 4.12 -14.96 9.53
N ASN A 95 3.26 -15.72 8.83
CA ASN A 95 3.50 -17.14 8.54
C ASN A 95 4.15 -17.38 7.16
N CYS A 96 4.59 -16.33 6.48
CA CYS A 96 5.24 -16.46 5.18
C CYS A 96 6.67 -17.02 5.36
N THR A 97 7.00 -18.06 4.59
CA THR A 97 8.35 -18.60 4.50
C THR A 97 8.82 -18.61 3.05
N GLN A 98 10.11 -18.41 2.85
CA GLN A 98 10.75 -18.39 1.54
C GLN A 98 11.92 -19.36 1.49
N ARG A 99 12.23 -19.85 0.30
CA ARG A 99 13.44 -20.62 -0.02
C ARG A 99 13.87 -20.32 -1.44
N VAL A 100 15.13 -20.58 -1.75
CA VAL A 100 15.70 -20.38 -3.08
C VAL A 100 15.93 -21.75 -3.72
N ALA A 101 15.55 -21.89 -4.99
CA ALA A 101 15.80 -23.08 -5.79
C ALA A 101 16.71 -22.73 -6.99
N VAL A 102 17.84 -23.43 -7.13
CA VAL A 102 18.80 -23.25 -8.23
C VAL A 102 19.30 -24.63 -8.68
N ASN A 103 19.24 -24.93 -9.97
CA ASN A 103 19.78 -26.17 -10.57
C ASN A 103 19.41 -27.43 -9.78
N ASN A 104 18.10 -27.67 -9.56
CA ASN A 104 17.54 -28.78 -8.79
C ASN A 104 17.94 -28.87 -7.31
N SER A 105 18.69 -27.89 -6.79
CA SER A 105 19.02 -27.77 -5.38
C SER A 105 18.10 -26.73 -4.72
N THR A 106 17.68 -26.99 -3.47
CA THR A 106 16.83 -26.06 -2.70
C THR A 106 17.48 -25.69 -1.37
N SER A 107 17.35 -24.42 -0.99
CA SER A 107 17.77 -23.97 0.33
C SER A 107 16.78 -24.45 1.40
N LYS A 108 17.20 -24.36 2.67
CA LYS A 108 16.28 -24.47 3.81
C LYS A 108 15.24 -23.34 3.75
N TRP A 109 14.05 -23.62 4.27
CA TRP A 109 13.03 -22.61 4.49
C TRP A 109 13.53 -21.56 5.49
N LYS A 110 13.20 -20.29 5.22
CA LYS A 110 13.48 -19.15 6.09
C LYS A 110 12.19 -18.32 6.25
N PRO A 111 11.89 -17.82 7.46
CA PRO A 111 10.76 -16.92 7.64
C PRO A 111 10.98 -15.60 6.90
N VAL A 112 9.89 -15.02 6.41
CA VAL A 112 9.86 -13.69 5.80
C VAL A 112 9.54 -12.68 6.90
N MET A 113 10.50 -11.85 7.25
CA MET A 113 10.36 -10.87 8.35
C MET A 113 9.84 -9.50 7.89
N ILE A 114 9.97 -9.23 6.58
CA ILE A 114 9.61 -7.98 5.93
C ILE A 114 9.08 -8.27 4.54
N GLY A 115 8.24 -7.37 4.06
CA GLY A 115 7.69 -7.38 2.73
C GLY A 115 6.35 -8.09 2.62
N ILE A 116 5.70 -7.86 1.49
CA ILE A 116 4.44 -8.48 1.10
C ILE A 116 4.77 -9.45 -0.04
N SER A 117 4.38 -10.71 0.12
CA SER A 117 4.60 -11.75 -0.88
C SER A 117 3.96 -11.37 -2.23
N GLN A 118 4.75 -11.44 -3.31
CA GLN A 118 4.24 -11.24 -4.66
C GLN A 118 3.19 -12.32 -4.99
N GLY A 119 2.09 -11.91 -5.63
CA GLY A 119 0.96 -12.80 -5.93
C GLY A 119 -0.16 -12.79 -4.88
N LEU A 120 0.02 -12.10 -3.75
CA LEU A 120 -1.07 -11.85 -2.81
C LEU A 120 -2.09 -10.89 -3.44
N VAL A 121 -3.34 -11.33 -3.61
CA VAL A 121 -4.41 -10.50 -4.23
C VAL A 121 -4.62 -9.20 -3.45
N LEU A 122 -4.45 -9.26 -2.13
CA LEU A 122 -4.57 -8.13 -1.21
C LEU A 122 -3.30 -7.29 -1.06
N GLY A 123 -2.18 -7.71 -1.67
CA GLY A 123 -0.88 -7.08 -1.43
C GLY A 123 -0.84 -5.60 -1.82
N LEU A 124 -1.52 -5.24 -2.90
CA LEU A 124 -1.67 -3.86 -3.35
C LEU A 124 -2.45 -3.00 -2.34
N LEU A 125 -3.49 -3.58 -1.73
CA LEU A 125 -4.33 -2.88 -0.76
C LEU A 125 -3.61 -2.69 0.58
N LEU A 126 -2.88 -3.72 1.02
CA LEU A 126 -2.02 -3.64 2.20
C LEU A 126 -0.93 -2.60 2.03
N PHE A 127 -0.34 -2.51 0.83
CA PHE A 127 0.61 -1.46 0.52
C PHE A 127 -0.04 -0.07 0.58
N ASN A 128 -1.28 0.07 0.09
CA ASN A 128 -2.01 1.33 0.20
C ASN A 128 -2.26 1.75 1.66
N ILE A 129 -2.57 0.82 2.56
CA ILE A 129 -2.67 1.07 4.00
C ILE A 129 -1.30 1.45 4.58
N PHE A 130 -0.24 0.77 4.15
CA PHE A 130 1.11 1.04 4.64
C PHE A 130 1.55 2.48 4.35
N VAL A 131 1.17 3.04 3.21
CA VAL A 131 1.56 4.41 2.80
C VAL A 131 0.50 5.48 3.08
N SER A 132 -0.61 5.12 3.73
CA SER A 132 -1.79 6.00 3.86
C SER A 132 -1.54 7.31 4.62
N ASP A 133 -0.50 7.35 5.45
CA ASP A 133 -0.15 8.48 6.30
C ASP A 133 1.03 9.30 5.75
N MET A 134 1.61 8.93 4.60
CA MET A 134 2.73 9.70 4.02
C MET A 134 2.33 11.14 3.69
N ASP A 135 1.06 11.37 3.32
CA ASP A 135 0.54 12.70 3.03
C ASP A 135 0.18 13.50 4.30
N SER A 136 0.13 12.87 5.48
CA SER A 136 -0.30 13.56 6.72
C SER A 136 0.73 14.51 7.31
N GLY A 137 1.97 14.50 6.79
CA GLY A 137 3.05 15.41 7.17
C GLY A 137 3.38 16.48 6.12
N MET A 138 2.59 16.58 5.03
CA MET A 138 2.75 17.57 3.96
C MET A 138 1.78 18.74 4.08
#